data_AF-A0A950B4A0-F1
#
_entry.id   AF-A0A950B4A0-F1
#
_cell.length_a   1.000
_cell.length_b   1.000
_cell.length_c   1.000
_cell.angle_alpha   90.00
_cell.angle_beta   90.00
_cell.angle_gamma   90.00
#
_symmetry.space_group_name_H-M   'P 1'
#
loop_
_entity.id
_entity.type
_entity.pdbx_description
1 polymer ?
#
loop_
_entity_poly.entity_id
_entity_poly.type
_entity_poly.pdbx_seq_one_letter_code
_entity_poly.pdbx_strand_id
1 'polypeptide(L)' 'IGGSERALRKGKKLPRPVKITVVYGDPIMPRARSEGGRTSRRSVHELTLQLRDEIQRLFDEAQELTGT' A
#
# COMPACT_ATOMS: atom_id res chain seq x y z
N ILE A 1 4.52 0.24 4.70
CA ILE A 1 4.99 0.30 6.12
C ILE A 1 6.15 -0.67 6.26
N GLY A 2 7.36 -0.15 6.43
CA GLY A 2 8.57 -0.95 6.60
C GLY A 2 8.76 -1.38 8.06
N GLY A 3 9.32 -2.57 8.28
CA GLY A 3 9.66 -3.09 9.61
C GLY A 3 8.50 -3.62 10.48
N SER A 4 7.24 -3.36 10.11
CA SER A 4 6.06 -3.81 10.87
C SER A 4 5.97 -5.33 10.99
N GLU A 5 6.33 -6.07 9.94
CA GLU A 5 6.34 -7.54 9.96
C GLU A 5 7.33 -8.08 11.03
N ARG A 6 8.48 -7.42 11.22
CA ARG A 6 9.41 -7.80 12.30
C ARG A 6 8.90 -7.45 13.67
N ALA A 7 8.17 -6.33 13.79
CA ALA A 7 7.56 -5.88 15.04
C ALA A 7 6.56 -6.91 15.54
N LEU A 8 5.71 -7.44 14.67
CA LEU A 8 4.75 -8.49 15.00
C LEU A 8 4.51 -9.44 13.82
N ARG A 9 5.27 -10.53 13.77
CA ARG A 9 5.10 -11.57 12.75
C ARG A 9 3.77 -12.30 12.93
N LYS A 10 3.19 -12.76 11.83
CA LYS A 10 1.99 -13.63 11.84
C LYS A 10 2.19 -14.80 12.81
N GLY A 11 1.23 -15.01 13.71
CA GLY A 11 1.27 -16.06 14.72
C GLY A 11 2.01 -15.71 16.03
N LYS A 12 2.60 -14.51 16.16
CA LYS A 12 3.10 -14.00 17.44
C LYS A 12 2.02 -13.19 18.16
N LYS A 13 2.03 -13.27 19.50
CA LYS A 13 1.08 -12.55 20.37
C LYS A 13 1.65 -11.27 20.98
N LEU A 14 2.98 -11.15 21.07
CA LEU A 14 3.66 -10.01 21.70
C LEU A 14 4.56 -9.31 20.68
N PRO A 15 4.45 -7.98 20.51
CA PRO A 15 5.30 -7.22 19.60
C PRO A 15 6.72 -7.04 20.16
N ARG A 16 7.69 -6.82 19.27
CA ARG A 16 9.07 -6.50 19.60
C ARG A 16 9.35 -5.03 19.29
N PRO A 17 10.12 -4.32 20.14
CA PRO A 17 10.53 -2.95 19.86
C PRO A 17 11.57 -2.97 18.72
N VAL A 18 11.14 -2.59 17.52
CA VAL A 18 11.97 -2.46 16.33
C VAL A 18 11.65 -1.14 15.64
N LYS A 19 12.57 -0.64 14.82
CA LYS A 19 12.32 0.53 13.96
C LYS A 19 11.18 0.23 12.99
N ILE A 20 10.23 1.17 12.87
CA ILE A 20 9.12 1.13 11.91
C ILE A 20 9.15 2.44 11.13
N THR A 21 9.00 2.36 9.81
CA THR A 21 8.91 3.53 8.92
C THR A 21 7.60 3.51 8.15
N VAL A 22 6.93 4.66 8.11
CA VAL A 22 5.68 4.86 7.36
C VAL A 22 5.95 5.87 6.25
N VAL A 23 5.71 5.44 5.02
CA VAL A 23 5.78 6.27 3.81
C VAL A 23 4.38 6.29 3.21
N TYR A 24 3.93 7.48 2.78
CA TYR A 24 2.66 7.69 2.12
C TYR A 24 2.89 8.42 0.80
N GLY A 25 2.18 8.00 -0.25
CA GLY A 25 2.23 8.63 -1.57
C GLY A 25 1.07 9.59 -1.81
N ASP A 26 1.04 10.16 -3.01
CA ASP A 26 -0.04 11.04 -3.45
C ASP A 26 -1.36 10.28 -3.64
N PRO A 27 -2.51 10.96 -3.48
CA PRO A 27 -3.81 10.34 -3.72
C PRO A 27 -3.97 9.89 -5.19
N ILE A 28 -4.34 8.62 -5.38
CA ILE A 28 -4.74 8.11 -6.71
C ILE A 28 -6.24 8.31 -6.88
N MET A 29 -6.62 9.19 -7.80
CA MET A 29 -8.03 9.49 -8.06
C MET A 29 -8.67 8.46 -9.00
N PRO A 30 -9.86 7.94 -8.68
CA PRO A 30 -10.59 7.06 -9.58
C PRO A 30 -11.03 7.83 -10.83
N ARG A 31 -11.11 7.14 -11.97
CA ARG A 31 -11.68 7.73 -13.20
C ARG A 31 -13.14 8.15 -12.96
N ALA A 32 -13.57 9.19 -13.67
CA ALA A 32 -14.95 9.67 -13.64
C ALA A 32 -15.93 8.53 -13.95
N ARG A 33 -17.05 8.52 -13.24
CA ARG A 33 -18.15 7.58 -13.49
C ARG A 33 -18.76 7.88 -14.86
N SER A 34 -19.30 6.85 -15.51
CA SER A 34 -20.14 7.07 -16.71
C SER A 34 -21.35 7.96 -16.38
N GLU A 35 -21.98 8.56 -17.39
CA GLU A 35 -23.14 9.45 -17.24
C GLU A 35 -24.29 8.82 -16.42
N GLY A 36 -24.41 7.49 -16.42
CA GLY A 36 -25.35 6.73 -15.59
C GLY A 36 -24.85 6.34 -14.18
N GLY A 37 -23.75 6.94 -13.70
CA GLY A 37 -23.17 6.69 -12.37
C GLY A 37 -22.45 5.35 -12.20
N ARG A 38 -22.40 4.50 -13.23
CA ARG A 38 -21.72 3.19 -13.17
C ARG A 38 -20.23 3.33 -13.45
N THR A 39 -19.41 2.68 -12.62
CA THR A 39 -17.97 2.50 -12.88
C THR A 39 -17.76 1.26 -13.73
N SER A 40 -16.98 1.34 -14.80
CA SER A 40 -16.68 0.17 -15.62
C SER A 40 -15.76 -0.80 -14.88
N ARG A 41 -15.97 -2.11 -15.04
CA ARG A 41 -15.10 -3.15 -14.44
C ARG A 41 -13.63 -2.96 -14.86
N ARG A 42 -13.41 -2.57 -16.12
CA ARG A 42 -12.10 -2.25 -16.65
C ARG A 42 -11.45 -1.09 -15.90
N SER A 43 -12.17 0.00 -15.65
CA SER A 43 -11.64 1.13 -14.88
C SER A 43 -11.26 0.75 -13.46
N VAL A 44 -12.03 -0.13 -12.80
CA VAL A 44 -11.69 -0.63 -11.45
C VAL A 44 -10.42 -1.48 -11.52
N HIS A 45 -10.33 -2.36 -12.51
CA HIS A 45 -9.18 -3.23 -12.70
C HIS A 45 -7.91 -2.42 -12.93
N GLU A 46 -7.92 -1.48 -13.88
CA GLU A 46 -6.78 -0.60 -14.17
C GLU A 46 -6.33 0.20 -12.92
N LEU A 47 -7.28 0.77 -12.17
CA LEU A 47 -6.99 1.49 -10.94
C LEU A 47 -6.38 0.58 -9.87
N THR A 48 -6.85 -0.67 -9.78
CA THR A 48 -6.32 -1.66 -8.84
C THR A 48 -4.89 -2.06 -9.18
N LEU A 49 -4.57 -2.20 -10.48
CA LEU A 49 -3.20 -2.46 -10.94
C LEU A 49 -2.28 -1.28 -10.57
N GLN A 50 -2.70 -0.05 -10.87
CA GLN A 50 -1.95 1.16 -10.52
C GLN A 50 -1.71 1.27 -9.01
N LEU A 51 -2.76 1.05 -8.21
CA LEU A 51 -2.66 1.12 -6.76
C LEU A 51 -1.71 0.07 -6.20
N ARG A 52 -1.76 -1.16 -6.72
CA ARG A 52 -0.84 -2.22 -6.30
C ARG A 52 0.61 -1.83 -6.58
N ASP A 53 0.90 -1.35 -7.78
CA ASP A 53 2.27 -1.02 -8.19
C ASP A 53 2.81 0.18 -7.40
N GLU A 54 1.95 1.17 -7.10
CA GLU A 54 2.26 2.31 -6.22
C GLU A 54 2.58 1.86 -4.79
N ILE A 55 1.70 1.03 -4.21
CA ILE A 55 1.90 0.51 -2.84
C ILE A 55 3.19 -0.31 -2.76
N GLN A 56 3.51 -1.08 -3.80
CA GLN A 56 4.75 -1.86 -3.83
C GLN A 56 5.98 -0.93 -3.79
N ARG A 57 6.00 0.12 -4.62
CA ARG A 57 7.09 1.10 -4.60
C ARG A 57 7.26 1.78 -3.24
N LEU A 58 6.16 2.24 -2.63
CA LEU A 58 6.18 2.87 -1.31
C LEU A 58 6.59 1.88 -0.20
N PHE A 59 6.28 0.59 -0.38
CA PHE A 59 6.72 -0.45 0.54
C PHE A 59 8.23 -0.66 0.44
N ASP A 60 8.77 -0.76 -0.76
CA ASP A 60 10.21 -0.95 -1.01
C ASP A 60 11.01 0.23 -0.45
N GLU A 61 10.56 1.47 -0.69
CA GLU A 61 11.15 2.68 -0.07
C GLU A 61 11.12 2.60 1.46
N ALA A 62 10.00 2.18 2.04
CA ALA A 62 9.88 2.05 3.48
C ALA A 62 10.81 0.96 4.05
N GLN A 63 11.10 -0.10 3.29
CA GLN A 63 12.04 -1.16 3.66
C GLN A 63 13.47 -0.62 3.68
N GLU A 64 13.88 0.07 2.62
CA GLU A 64 15.19 0.74 2.52
C GLU A 64 15.43 1.70 3.69
N LEU A 65 14.47 2.57 4.00
CA LEU A 65 14.56 3.52 5.13
C LEU A 65 14.65 2.82 6.50
N THR A 66 14.08 1.62 6.60
CA THR A 66 14.12 0.82 7.84
C THR A 66 15.37 -0.06 7.92
N GLY A 67 16.17 -0.13 6.85
CA GLY A 67 17.41 -0.89 6.78
C GLY A 67 17.20 -2.39 6.71
N THR A 68 16.13 -2.83 6.03
CA THR A 68 15.75 -4.24 5.90
C THR A 68 15.15 -4.59 4.58
#